data_AF-A0A2W5R0H9-F1
#
_entry.id   AF-A0A2W5R0H9-F1
#
_cell.length_a   1.000
_cell.length_b   1.000
_cell.length_c   1.000
_cell.angle_alpha   90.00
_cell.angle_beta   90.00
_cell.angle_gamma   90.00
#
_symmetry.space_group_name_H-M   'P 1'
#
loop_
_entity.id
_entity.type
_entity.pdbx_description
1 polymer ?
#
loop_
_entity_poly.entity_id
_entity_poly.type
_entity_poly.pdbx_seq_one_letter_code
_entity_poly.pdbx_strand_id
1 'polypeptide(L)' 'MSRTDDLPFPSANAAARRQLLKAGTLVLLLGAQQIARGATIVAVRVWPANDYTRITIESDGR' A
#
# COMPACT_ATOMS: atom_id res chain seq x y z
N MET A 1 -34.85 -29.80 24.45
CA MET A 1 -33.38 -29.89 24.30
C MET A 1 -32.95 -28.69 23.47
N SER A 2 -32.91 -27.51 24.09
CA SER A 2 -32.63 -26.23 23.41
C SER A 2 -31.13 -25.97 23.42
N ARG A 3 -30.51 -26.01 22.24
CA ARG A 3 -29.18 -25.50 21.96
C ARG A 3 -29.40 -24.16 21.26
N THR A 4 -29.46 -23.06 22.03
CA THR A 4 -29.66 -21.71 21.50
C THR A 4 -28.62 -20.69 21.99
N ASP A 5 -27.58 -21.13 22.71
CA ASP A 5 -26.65 -20.23 23.41
C ASP A 5 -25.29 -20.02 22.73
N ASP A 6 -25.13 -20.41 21.45
CA ASP A 6 -23.88 -20.21 20.70
C ASP A 6 -24.00 -19.10 19.65
N LEU A 7 -24.63 -17.97 19.98
CA LEU A 7 -24.54 -16.79 19.13
C LEU A 7 -23.21 -16.07 19.40
N PRO A 8 -22.29 -15.98 18.41
CA PRO A 8 -21.00 -15.36 18.62
C PRO A 8 -21.19 -13.86 18.89
N PHE A 9 -21.04 -13.45 20.15
CA PHE A 9 -20.93 -12.03 20.48
C PHE A 9 -19.64 -11.52 19.83
N PRO A 10 -19.71 -10.45 19.02
CA PRO A 10 -18.52 -9.87 18.43
C PRO A 10 -17.57 -9.50 19.57
N SER A 11 -16.42 -10.18 19.63
CA SER A 11 -15.42 -9.93 20.66
C SER A 11 -14.99 -8.47 20.57
N ALA A 12 -14.74 -7.81 21.71
CA ALA A 12 -14.30 -6.42 21.73
C ALA A 12 -13.06 -6.20 20.81
N ASN A 13 -12.21 -7.23 20.68
CA ASN A 13 -11.09 -7.27 19.76
C ASN A 13 -11.49 -7.22 18.28
N ALA A 14 -12.58 -7.87 17.89
CA ALA A 14 -13.11 -7.80 16.52
C ALA A 14 -13.64 -6.39 16.18
N ALA A 15 -14.28 -5.72 17.15
CA ALA A 15 -14.71 -4.32 17.00
C ALA A 15 -13.50 -3.37 16.91
N ALA A 16 -12.50 -3.53 17.78
CA ALA A 16 -11.28 -2.73 17.78
C ALA A 16 -10.46 -2.90 16.49
N ARG A 17 -10.28 -4.15 16.00
CA ARG A 17 -9.64 -4.43 14.71
C ARG A 17 -10.35 -3.73 13.57
N ARG A 18 -11.70 -3.77 13.55
CA ARG A 18 -12.49 -3.10 12.51
C ARG A 18 -12.30 -1.58 12.55
N GLN A 19 -12.22 -0.98 13.73
CA GLN A 19 -11.95 0.46 13.86
C GLN A 19 -10.54 0.83 13.40
N LEU A 20 -9.52 0.03 13.78
CA LEU A 20 -8.15 0.23 13.32
C LEU A 20 -8.05 0.14 11.80
N LEU A 21 -8.70 -0.86 11.18
CA LEU A 21 -8.72 -1.00 9.73
C LEU A 21 -9.43 0.18 9.06
N LYS A 22 -10.58 0.64 9.59
CA LYS A 22 -11.28 1.81 9.05
C LYS A 22 -10.45 3.08 9.13
N ALA A 23 -9.83 3.34 10.28
CA ALA A 23 -8.98 4.51 10.48
C ALA A 23 -7.72 4.44 9.61
N GLY A 24 -7.07 3.27 9.56
CA GLY A 24 -5.92 3.03 8.70
C GLY A 24 -6.26 3.24 7.23
N THR A 25 -7.34 2.62 6.73
CA THR A 25 -7.80 2.84 5.35
C THR A 25 -8.12 4.30 5.07
N LEU A 26 -8.76 5.02 6.00
CA LEU A 26 -9.02 6.45 5.85
C LEU A 26 -7.72 7.27 5.74
N VAL A 27 -6.75 7.00 6.61
CA VAL A 27 -5.41 7.63 6.55
C VAL A 27 -4.72 7.30 5.23
N LEU A 28 -4.77 6.05 4.77
CA LEU A 28 -4.21 5.66 3.47
C LEU A 28 -4.91 6.38 2.32
N LEU A 29 -6.24 6.51 2.32
CA LEU A 29 -6.98 7.19 1.26
C LEU A 29 -6.66 8.69 1.20
N LEU A 30 -6.58 9.35 2.36
CA LEU A 30 -6.25 10.77 2.46
C LEU A 30 -4.76 11.04 2.21
N GLY A 31 -3.87 10.13 2.59
CA GLY A 31 -2.42 10.23 2.41
C GLY A 31 -1.89 9.67 1.08
N ALA A 32 -2.65 8.85 0.36
CA ALA A 32 -2.22 8.19 -0.88
C ALA A 32 -1.79 9.18 -1.96
N GLN A 33 -2.42 10.36 -2.03
CA GLN A 33 -2.02 11.41 -2.98
C GLN A 33 -0.62 11.98 -2.71
N GLN A 34 -0.11 11.87 -1.47
CA GLN A 34 1.26 12.24 -1.13
C GLN A 34 2.24 11.08 -1.35
N ILE A 35 1.80 9.83 -1.11
CA ILE A 35 2.60 8.62 -1.34
C ILE A 35 2.80 8.35 -2.84
N ALA A 36 1.80 8.68 -3.66
CA ALA A 36 1.84 8.48 -5.11
C ALA A 36 2.77 9.46 -5.85
N ARG A 37 3.38 10.44 -5.17
CA ARG A 37 4.34 11.39 -5.78
C ARG A 37 5.80 11.10 -5.39
N GLY A 38 6.10 9.85 -5.06
CA GLY A 38 7.35 9.48 -4.41
C GLY A 38 8.57 9.29 -5.31
N ALA A 39 8.41 9.04 -6.61
CA ALA A 39 9.53 8.61 -7.46
C ALA A 39 9.67 9.48 -8.70
N THR A 40 10.62 10.41 -8.69
CA THR A 40 11.00 11.14 -9.92
C THR A 40 11.66 10.22 -10.94
N ILE A 41 12.32 9.15 -10.50
CA ILE A 41 12.95 8.14 -11.36
C ILE A 41 12.33 6.78 -11.02
N VAL A 42 11.79 6.12 -12.05
CA VAL A 42 11.06 4.85 -11.95
C VAL A 42 11.97 3.68 -12.26
N ALA A 43 12.87 3.84 -13.22
CA ALA A 43 13.81 2.80 -13.60
C ALA A 43 15.11 3.38 -14.16
N VAL A 44 16.21 2.65 -13.92
CA VAL A 44 17.51 2.90 -14.55
C VAL A 44 18.03 1.58 -15.12
N ARG A 45 18.37 1.59 -16.40
CA ARG A 45 18.99 0.45 -17.08
C ARG A 45 20.34 0.87 -17.63
N VAL A 46 21.35 0.02 -17.46
CA VAL A 46 22.71 0.24 -17.94
C VAL A 46 23.07 -0.88 -18.90
N TRP A 47 23.57 -0.49 -20.07
CA TRP A 47 24.01 -1.42 -21.12
C TRP A 47 25.45 -1.09 -21.48
N PRO A 48 26.43 -1.80 -20.88
CA PRO A 48 27.84 -1.55 -21.14
C PRO A 48 28.24 -2.12 -22.50
N ALA A 49 29.01 -1.34 -23.25
CA ALA A 49 29.75 -1.78 -24.42
C ALA A 49 31.13 -1.08 -24.43
N ASN A 50 32.06 -1.63 -25.20
CA ASN A 50 33.46 -1.17 -25.23
C ASN A 50 33.59 0.31 -25.67
N ASP A 51 32.75 0.73 -26.60
CA ASP A 51 32.90 2.03 -27.26
C ASP A 51 31.93 3.09 -26.70
N TYR A 52 30.91 2.66 -25.94
CA TYR A 52 30.03 3.52 -25.15
C TYR A 52 29.20 2.70 -24.16
N THR A 53 28.75 3.36 -23.11
CA THR A 53 27.75 2.79 -22.20
C THR A 53 26.43 3.52 -22.40
N ARG A 54 25.37 2.78 -22.70
CA ARG A 54 24.02 3.33 -22.79
C ARG A 54 23.36 3.30 -21.42
N ILE A 55 22.77 4.43 -21.04
CA ILE A 55 22.00 4.56 -19.80
C ILE A 55 20.60 5.01 -20.20
N THR A 56 19.58 4.29 -19.73
CA THR A 56 18.17 4.67 -19.88
C THR A 56 17.63 5.04 -18.52
N ILE A 57 17.04 6.23 -18.41
CA ILE A 57 16.39 6.71 -17.20
C ILE A 57 14.92 6.92 -17.56
N GLU A 58 14.05 6.16 -16.90
CA GLU A 58 12.60 6.32 -17.02
C GLU A 58 12.14 7.13 -15.80
N SER A 59 11.49 8.27 -16.02
CA SER A 59 11.01 9.18 -14.98
C SER A 59 9.49 9.25 -14.94
N ASP A 60 8.91 9.27 -13.73
CA ASP A 60 7.48 9.52 -13.56
C ASP A 60 7.30 11.04 -13.55
N GLY A 61 6.84 11.55 -14.68
CA GLY A 61 6.72 12.97 -14.94
C GLY A 61 5.44 13.51 -14.32
N ARG A 62 5.61 14.32 -13.27
CA ARG A 62 4.66 15.38 -12.97
C ARG A 62 5.29 16.74 -13.28
#